data_AF-A0A285CQQ4-F1
#
_entry.id   AF-A0A285CQQ4-F1
#
_cell.length_a   1.000
_cell.length_b   1.000
_cell.length_c   1.000
_cell.angle_alpha   90.00
_cell.angle_beta   90.00
_cell.angle_gamma   90.00
#
_symmetry.space_group_name_H-M   'P 1'
#
loop_
_entity.id
_entity.type
_entity.pdbx_description
1 polymer ?
#
loop_
_entity_poly.entity_id
_entity_poly.type
_entity_poly.pdbx_seq_one_letter_code
_entity_poly.pdbx_strand_id
1 'polypeptide(L)'
;MLEFKEPQYPMNFYDTEVKVFNKHFHILLNEHYPYLSFASVVEFGKINFIDVPELKQFNSFYKVLSVKELNEPLVLKPDPKKGILQNDINLNGAELEQVAYWEPKRIGEVIFNYWD
;
A
#
# COMPACT_ATOMS: atom_id res chain seq x y z
N MET A 1 -5.84 3.68 22.37
CA MET A 1 -4.88 4.77 22.08
C MET A 1 -4.66 4.74 20.58
N LEU A 2 -4.70 5.91 19.92
CA LEU A 2 -4.34 6.07 18.52
C LEU A 2 -2.95 6.70 18.51
N GLU A 3 -1.97 6.02 17.93
CA GLU A 3 -0.60 6.53 17.80
C GLU A 3 -0.32 6.75 16.32
N PHE A 4 0.05 7.98 15.97
CA PHE A 4 0.31 8.39 14.59
C PHE A 4 1.83 8.42 14.37
N LYS A 5 2.33 7.65 13.41
CA LYS A 5 3.73 7.72 12.99
C LYS A 5 3.78 8.53 11.71
N GLU A 6 4.41 9.70 11.78
CA GLU A 6 4.70 10.50 10.59
C GLU A 6 5.60 9.71 9.63
N PRO A 7 5.44 9.85 8.30
CA PRO A 7 6.33 9.20 7.34
C PRO A 7 7.75 9.68 7.61
N GLN A 8 8.61 8.76 8.03
CA GLN A 8 10.05 9.00 8.04
C GLN A 8 10.57 8.52 6.70
N TYR A 9 11.17 9.44 5.94
CA TYR A 9 11.87 9.10 4.71
C TYR A 9 12.73 7.85 4.95
N PRO A 10 12.62 6.81 4.09
CA PRO A 10 12.02 6.81 2.75
C PRO A 10 10.57 6.26 2.64
N MET A 11 9.75 6.32 3.69
CA MET A 11 8.38 5.76 3.69
C MET A 11 7.40 6.60 2.83
N ASN A 12 6.70 5.99 1.86
CA ASN A 12 5.72 6.69 0.99
C ASN A 12 4.25 6.61 1.48
N PHE A 13 4.04 6.29 2.75
CA PHE A 13 2.72 6.12 3.34
C PHE A 13 2.69 6.55 4.81
N TYR A 14 1.51 6.89 5.29
CA TYR A 14 1.25 7.12 6.70
C TYR A 14 0.92 5.79 7.39
N ASP A 15 1.51 5.55 8.57
CA ASP A 15 1.21 4.42 9.44
C ASP A 15 0.53 4.92 10.72
N THR A 16 -0.73 4.51 10.92
CA THR A 16 -1.46 4.75 12.17
C THR A 16 -1.71 3.45 12.89
N GLU A 17 -1.12 3.30 14.09
CA GLU A 17 -1.36 2.13 14.93
C GLU A 17 -2.65 2.32 15.74
N VAL A 18 -3.55 1.35 15.62
CA VAL A 18 -4.87 1.33 16.26
C VAL A 18 -4.91 0.26 17.34
N LYS A 19 -5.10 0.69 18.59
CA LYS A 19 -5.28 -0.18 19.78
C LYS A 19 -6.60 0.17 20.48
N VAL A 20 -7.68 -0.55 20.15
CA VAL A 20 -9.06 -0.29 20.62
C VAL A 20 -9.84 -1.59 20.80
N PHE A 21 -10.58 -1.75 21.91
CA PHE A 21 -11.49 -2.88 22.18
C PHE A 21 -10.92 -4.26 21.80
N ASN A 22 -9.68 -4.53 22.21
CA ASN A 22 -8.95 -5.78 21.93
C ASN A 22 -8.52 -6.02 20.47
N LYS A 23 -8.71 -5.03 19.59
CA LYS A 23 -8.14 -5.03 18.23
C LYS A 23 -6.82 -4.26 18.22
N HIS A 24 -5.83 -4.83 17.54
CA HIS A 24 -4.53 -4.22 17.29
C HIS A 24 -4.17 -4.41 15.82
N PHE A 25 -4.07 -3.31 15.09
CA PHE A 25 -3.72 -3.29 13.67
C PHE A 25 -3.23 -1.89 13.29
N HIS A 26 -2.80 -1.76 12.05
CA HIS A 26 -2.31 -0.54 11.43
C HIS A 26 -3.22 -0.11 10.30
N ILE A 27 -3.44 1.20 10.16
CA ILE A 27 -4.07 1.80 8.98
C ILE A 27 -2.94 2.39 8.14
N LEU A 28 -2.89 2.00 6.87
CA LEU A 28 -1.90 2.44 5.90
C LEU A 28 -2.57 3.34 4.87
N LEU A 29 -2.07 4.56 4.70
CA LEU A 29 -2.57 5.51 3.71
C LEU A 29 -1.42 5.95 2.81
N ASN A 30 -1.50 5.68 1.51
CA ASN A 30 -0.47 6.11 0.57
C ASN A 30 -0.42 7.64 0.47
N GLU A 31 0.77 8.22 0.37
CA GLU A 31 0.99 9.67 0.38
C GLU A 31 0.56 10.35 -0.94
N HIS A 32 0.66 9.66 -2.07
CA HIS A 32 0.47 10.24 -3.41
C HIS A 32 -0.87 9.84 -4.05
N TYR A 33 -1.42 8.70 -3.66
CA TYR A 33 -2.64 8.13 -4.20
C TYR A 33 -3.67 7.90 -3.10
N PRO A 34 -4.98 7.97 -3.39
CA PRO A 34 -6.03 7.73 -2.41
C PRO A 34 -6.21 6.23 -2.10
N TYR A 35 -5.11 5.49 -1.92
CA TYR A 35 -5.10 4.07 -1.57
C TYR A 35 -4.99 3.91 -0.06
N LEU A 36 -5.90 3.11 0.50
CA LEU A 36 -5.95 2.81 1.92
C LEU A 36 -5.95 1.30 2.13
N SER A 37 -5.21 0.83 3.13
CA SER A 37 -5.24 -0.58 3.53
C SER A 37 -5.01 -0.74 5.03
N PHE A 38 -5.00 -1.98 5.50
CA PHE A 38 -4.79 -2.34 6.89
C PHE A 38 -3.73 -3.43 7.00
N ALA A 39 -2.97 -3.42 8.09
CA ALA A 39 -1.95 -4.42 8.35
C ALA A 39 -1.94 -4.85 9.82
N SER A 40 -1.54 -6.09 10.09
CA SER A 40 -1.29 -6.56 11.46
C SER A 40 0.15 -6.29 11.92
N VAL A 41 1.06 -6.16 10.96
CA VAL A 41 2.49 -5.90 11.19
C VAL A 41 2.97 -4.94 10.11
N VAL A 42 3.68 -3.90 10.52
CA VAL A 42 4.35 -2.92 9.66
C VAL A 42 5.80 -2.80 10.11
N GLU A 43 6.69 -3.43 9.36
CA GLU A 43 8.14 -3.42 9.55
C GLU A 43 8.82 -3.03 8.24
N PHE A 44 10.09 -2.60 8.31
CA PHE A 44 10.85 -2.25 7.11
C PHE A 44 10.93 -3.44 6.14
N GLY A 45 10.42 -3.25 4.92
CA GLY A 45 10.36 -4.30 3.89
C GLY A 45 9.39 -5.44 4.16
N LYS A 46 8.57 -5.37 5.23
CA LYS A 46 7.62 -6.43 5.58
C LYS A 46 6.32 -5.87 6.14
N ILE A 47 5.27 -5.98 5.33
CA ILE A 47 3.92 -5.60 5.71
C ILE A 47 3.02 -6.83 5.64
N ASN A 48 2.31 -7.14 6.72
CA ASN A 48 1.34 -8.22 6.76
C ASN A 48 -0.08 -7.66 6.66
N PHE A 49 -0.57 -7.50 5.43
CA PHE A 49 -1.89 -6.95 5.15
C PHE A 49 -3.03 -7.81 5.73
N ILE A 50 -4.07 -7.14 6.22
CA ILE A 50 -5.31 -7.74 6.71
C ILE A 50 -6.53 -7.00 6.16
N ASP A 51 -7.66 -7.68 6.07
CA ASP A 51 -8.94 -7.01 5.77
C ASP A 51 -9.61 -6.65 7.09
N VAL A 52 -10.11 -5.41 7.20
CA VAL A 52 -10.94 -4.95 8.32
C VAL A 52 -12.31 -4.54 7.77
N PRO A 53 -13.26 -5.49 7.65
CA PRO A 53 -14.54 -5.27 6.98
C PRO A 53 -15.33 -4.08 7.52
N GLU A 54 -15.22 -3.79 8.82
CA GLU A 54 -15.92 -2.69 9.48
C GLU A 54 -15.45 -1.32 9.01
N LEU A 55 -14.23 -1.24 8.44
CA LEU A 55 -13.63 -0.01 7.95
C LEU A 55 -13.80 0.16 6.43
N LYS A 56 -14.58 -0.68 5.76
CA LYS A 56 -14.97 -0.48 4.35
C LYS A 56 -15.76 0.81 4.10
N GLN A 57 -16.26 1.46 5.16
CA GLN A 57 -16.89 2.78 5.08
C GLN A 57 -15.97 3.87 4.49
N PHE A 58 -14.64 3.68 4.54
CA PHE A 58 -13.69 4.62 3.92
C PHE A 58 -13.73 4.63 2.39
N ASN A 59 -14.44 3.69 1.75
CA ASN A 59 -14.57 3.63 0.28
C ASN A 59 -15.17 4.88 -0.36
N SER A 60 -15.85 5.73 0.41
CA SER A 60 -16.36 7.02 -0.09
C SER A 60 -15.26 8.06 -0.35
N PHE A 61 -14.07 7.89 0.23
CA PHE A 61 -12.96 8.84 0.14
C PHE A 61 -11.68 8.22 -0.43
N TYR A 62 -11.46 6.93 -0.17
CA TYR A 62 -10.26 6.21 -0.56
C TYR A 62 -10.64 4.93 -1.29
N LYS A 63 -9.78 4.45 -2.20
CA LYS A 63 -9.86 3.07 -2.68
C LYS A 63 -9.27 2.15 -1.60
N VAL A 64 -10.14 1.48 -0.84
CA VAL A 64 -9.73 0.54 0.20
C VAL A 64 -9.31 -0.77 -0.47
N LEU A 65 -8.01 -1.06 -0.44
CA LEU A 65 -7.41 -2.22 -1.10
C LEU A 65 -7.51 -3.46 -0.21
N SER A 66 -8.02 -4.54 -0.79
CA SER A 66 -8.11 -5.83 -0.09
C SER A 66 -6.75 -6.53 0.00
N VAL A 67 -6.63 -7.42 0.98
CA VAL A 67 -5.46 -8.32 1.11
C VAL A 67 -5.23 -9.13 -0.17
N LYS A 68 -6.32 -9.50 -0.86
CA LYS A 68 -6.23 -10.23 -2.12
C LYS A 68 -5.53 -9.39 -3.18
N GLU A 69 -6.01 -8.17 -3.43
CA GLU A 69 -5.41 -7.24 -4.40
C GLU A 69 -3.95 -6.95 -4.05
N LEU A 70 -3.63 -6.70 -2.79
CA LEU A 70 -2.27 -6.35 -2.36
C LEU A 70 -1.28 -7.51 -2.48
N ASN A 71 -1.77 -8.75 -2.42
CA ASN A 71 -0.94 -9.93 -2.60
C ASN A 71 -0.88 -10.44 -4.03
N GLU A 72 -1.58 -9.80 -4.98
CA GLU A 72 -1.44 -10.16 -6.38
C GLU A 72 0.01 -9.93 -6.84
N PRO A 73 0.58 -10.85 -7.65
CA PRO A 73 1.87 -10.65 -8.25
C PRO A 73 1.89 -9.37 -9.09
N LEU A 74 2.98 -8.62 -9.00
CA LEU A 74 3.21 -7.50 -9.89
C LEU A 74 3.50 -8.04 -11.30
N VAL A 75 2.69 -7.62 -12.28
CA VAL A 75 2.87 -8.04 -13.67
C VAL A 75 3.23 -6.83 -14.52
N LEU A 76 4.49 -6.78 -14.93
CA LEU A 76 5.03 -5.80 -15.86
C LEU A 76 4.89 -6.33 -17.30
N LYS A 77 3.91 -5.84 -18.05
CA LYS A 77 3.80 -6.06 -19.50
C LYS A 77 3.49 -4.75 -20.21
N PRO A 78 4.14 -4.48 -21.35
CA PRO A 78 3.81 -3.32 -22.16
C PRO A 78 2.37 -3.41 -22.65
N ASP A 79 1.48 -2.61 -22.05
CA ASP A 79 0.12 -2.37 -22.51
C ASP A 79 0.06 -0.98 -23.16
N PRO A 80 -0.26 -0.89 -24.47
CA PRO A 80 -0.33 0.39 -25.18
C PRO A 80 -1.36 1.38 -24.61
N LYS A 81 -2.26 0.95 -23.71
CA LYS A 81 -3.26 1.81 -23.04
C LYS A 81 -2.95 2.11 -21.57
N LYS A 82 -2.07 1.34 -20.91
CA LYS A 82 -1.84 1.42 -19.45
C LYS A 82 -0.36 1.52 -19.04
N GLY A 83 0.55 1.66 -20.00
CA GLY A 83 1.99 1.64 -19.71
C GLY A 83 2.47 0.20 -19.45
N ILE A 84 3.57 0.04 -18.70
CA ILE A 84 4.19 -1.28 -18.50
C ILE A 84 3.42 -2.14 -17.46
N LEU A 85 2.33 -1.66 -16.87
CA LEU A 85 1.61 -2.37 -15.79
C LEU A 85 0.30 -2.99 -16.28
N GLN A 86 0.12 -4.29 -16.01
CA GLN A 86 -1.18 -4.95 -16.21
C GLN A 86 -2.15 -4.72 -15.06
N ASN A 87 -1.63 -4.52 -13.85
CA ASN A 87 -2.44 -4.19 -12.68
C ASN A 87 -3.01 -2.76 -12.83
N ASP A 88 -4.23 -2.49 -12.33
CA ASP A 88 -4.90 -1.16 -12.40
C ASP A 88 -4.26 -0.11 -11.46
N ILE A 89 -2.93 -0.07 -11.40
CA ILE A 89 -2.12 0.85 -10.61
C ILE A 89 -1.52 1.87 -11.56
N ASN A 90 -1.73 3.15 -11.28
CA ASN A 90 -1.31 4.23 -12.16
C ASN A 90 0.03 4.80 -11.68
N LEU A 91 1.14 4.20 -12.10
CA LEU A 91 2.49 4.68 -11.76
C LEU A 91 3.01 5.68 -12.79
N ASN A 92 3.75 6.67 -12.32
CA ASN A 92 4.49 7.62 -13.15
C ASN A 92 5.86 7.05 -13.59
N GLY A 93 6.60 7.83 -14.39
CA GLY A 93 7.89 7.39 -14.94
C GLY A 93 8.97 7.08 -13.88
N ALA A 94 9.08 7.89 -12.83
CA ALA A 94 10.06 7.69 -11.76
C ALA A 94 9.73 6.44 -10.93
N GLU A 95 8.44 6.20 -10.66
CA GLU A 95 7.99 5.00 -9.95
C GLU A 95 8.25 3.72 -10.75
N LEU A 96 8.14 3.76 -12.09
CA LEU A 96 8.51 2.64 -12.95
C LEU A 96 10.02 2.33 -12.87
N GLU A 97 10.86 3.35 -12.77
CA GLU A 97 12.31 3.17 -12.56
C GLU A 97 12.60 2.54 -11.19
N GLN A 98 11.95 3.01 -10.12
CA GLN A 98 12.07 2.42 -8.80
C GLN A 98 11.58 0.96 -8.77
N VAL A 99 10.46 0.65 -9.43
CA VAL A 99 9.96 -0.73 -9.56
C VAL A 99 10.98 -1.62 -10.29
N ALA A 100 11.63 -1.11 -11.35
CA ALA A 100 12.65 -1.85 -12.07
C ALA A 100 13.92 -2.08 -11.22
N TYR A 101 14.24 -1.15 -10.32
CA TYR A 101 15.40 -1.25 -9.42
C TYR A 101 15.17 -2.17 -8.22
N TRP A 102 14.03 -2.01 -7.54
CA TRP A 102 13.71 -2.73 -6.30
C TRP A 102 13.09 -4.11 -6.52
N GLU A 103 12.62 -4.40 -7.75
CA GLU A 103 12.01 -5.66 -8.16
C GLU A 103 10.97 -6.22 -7.17
N PRO A 104 9.97 -5.43 -6.76
CA PRO A 104 8.90 -5.89 -5.88
C PRO A 104 8.13 -7.04 -6.52
N LYS A 105 7.68 -7.98 -5.69
CA LYS A 105 7.00 -9.19 -6.16
C LYS A 105 5.49 -9.02 -6.20
N ARG A 106 4.95 -8.16 -5.34
CA ARG A 106 3.51 -8.01 -5.14
C ARG A 106 3.09 -6.54 -5.21
N ILE A 107 1.83 -6.32 -5.57
CA ILE A 107 1.23 -4.98 -5.66
C ILE A 107 1.41 -4.18 -4.37
N GLY A 108 1.20 -4.80 -3.20
CA GLY A 108 1.29 -4.10 -1.93
C GLY A 108 2.69 -3.55 -1.61
N GLU A 109 3.75 -4.18 -2.14
CA GLU A 109 5.14 -3.71 -2.00
C GLU A 109 5.44 -2.52 -2.90
N VAL A 110 4.64 -2.29 -3.94
CA VAL A 110 4.71 -1.08 -4.78
C VAL A 110 3.94 0.05 -4.13
N ILE A 111 2.73 -0.23 -3.66
CA ILE A 111 1.81 0.78 -3.11
C ILE A 111 2.29 1.28 -1.74
N PHE A 112 2.87 0.42 -0.92
CA PHE A 112 3.37 0.78 0.41
C PHE A 112 4.83 0.35 0.53
N ASN A 113 5.75 1.31 0.35
CA ASN A 113 7.17 1.03 0.24
C ASN A 113 8.04 2.00 1.04
N TYR A 114 9.34 1.68 1.07
CA TYR A 114 10.39 2.43 1.75
C TYR A 114 11.53 2.74 0.75
N TRP A 115 11.19 3.22 -0.45
CA TRP A 115 12.14 3.47 -1.53
C TRP A 115 12.61 4.92 -1.54
N ASP A 116 13.90 5.11 -1.85
CA ASP A 116 14.59 6.41 -1.96
C ASP A 116 14.18 7.17 -3.24
#